data_AF-A0A0D2A5N3-F1
#
_entry.id   AF-A0A0D2A5N3-F1
#
_cell.length_a   1.000
_cell.length_b   1.000
_cell.length_c   1.000
_cell.angle_alpha   90.00
_cell.angle_beta   90.00
_cell.angle_gamma   90.00
#
_symmetry.space_group_name_H-M   'P 1'
#
loop_
_entity.id
_entity.type
_entity.pdbx_description
1 polymer ?
#
loop_
_entity_poly.entity_id
_entity_poly.type
_entity_poly.pdbx_seq_one_letter_code
_entity_poly.pdbx_strand_id
1 'polypeptide(L)'
;MPNTSDHSTVLSATYNSPSGSKQFRYEILAPQIKEDGSLNTGAQTKYVSELRSSSKKLQEDINKFLTEKMEEDKKQTGQGSEDGTSKQKTKDELEEENYGEENQQDET
;
A
#
# COMPACT_ATOMS: atom_id res chain seq x y z
N MET A 1 36.72 23.77 13.21
CA MET A 1 35.53 23.64 12.35
C MET A 1 34.59 22.65 13.03
N PRO A 2 33.36 23.02 13.42
CA PRO A 2 32.46 22.07 14.06
C PRO A 2 31.90 21.10 13.02
N ASN A 3 31.83 19.83 13.40
CA ASN A 3 31.45 18.69 12.56
C ASN A 3 29.91 18.63 12.45
N THR A 4 29.33 19.14 11.36
CA THR A 4 27.89 19.07 11.09
C THR A 4 27.51 17.63 10.74
N SER A 5 27.04 16.88 11.73
CA SER A 5 26.55 15.52 11.56
C SER A 5 25.06 15.58 11.25
N ASP A 6 24.67 15.56 9.98
CA ASP A 6 23.25 15.49 9.58
C ASP A 6 22.61 14.21 10.15
N HIS A 7 21.66 14.38 11.08
CA HIS A 7 20.95 13.26 11.66
C HIS A 7 19.78 12.85 10.76
N SER A 8 19.84 11.65 10.17
CA SER A 8 18.73 11.08 9.38
C SER A 8 17.91 10.10 10.22
N THR A 9 16.59 10.23 10.20
CA THR A 9 15.64 9.27 10.77
C THR A 9 15.02 8.44 9.65
N VAL A 10 14.76 7.16 9.90
CA VAL A 10 14.13 6.26 8.92
C VAL A 10 12.69 5.96 9.36
N LEU A 11 11.74 6.26 8.47
CA LEU A 11 10.38 5.75 8.55
C LEU A 11 10.32 4.43 7.76
N SER A 12 9.92 3.34 8.42
CA SER A 12 9.90 2.02 7.79
C SER A 12 8.67 1.20 8.14
N ALA A 13 8.28 0.32 7.22
CA ALA A 13 7.28 -0.72 7.44
C ALA A 13 7.78 -2.04 6.84
N THR A 14 7.38 -3.16 7.44
CA THR A 14 7.71 -4.49 6.95
C THR A 14 6.43 -5.30 6.80
N TYR A 15 6.18 -5.76 5.58
CA TYR A 15 5.16 -6.74 5.26
C TYR A 15 5.78 -8.14 5.26
N ASN A 16 5.12 -9.08 5.94
CA ASN A 16 5.51 -10.48 5.95
C ASN A 16 4.29 -11.35 5.61
N SER A 17 4.46 -12.27 4.68
CA SER A 17 3.49 -13.30 4.32
C SER A 17 4.19 -14.65 4.19
N PRO A 18 3.43 -15.77 4.15
CA PRO A 18 4.00 -17.08 3.84
C PRO A 18 4.68 -17.13 2.45
N SER A 19 4.21 -16.31 1.51
CA SER A 19 4.71 -16.26 0.13
C SER A 19 5.86 -15.27 -0.08
N GLY A 20 6.21 -14.44 0.91
CA GLY A 20 7.34 -13.52 0.82
C GLY A 20 7.32 -12.38 1.84
N SER A 21 8.27 -11.47 1.72
CA SER A 21 8.32 -10.26 2.55
C SER A 21 8.67 -9.04 1.71
N LYS A 22 8.25 -7.86 2.17
CA LYS A 22 8.54 -6.58 1.54
C LYS A 22 8.85 -5.55 2.60
N GLN A 23 9.95 -4.82 2.42
CA GLN A 23 10.32 -3.71 3.30
C GLN A 23 10.13 -2.38 2.58
N PHE A 24 9.54 -1.42 3.27
CA PHE A 24 9.39 -0.03 2.85
C PHE A 24 10.27 0.83 3.76
N ARG A 25 11.07 1.74 3.18
CA ARG A 25 11.99 2.62 3.91
C ARG A 25 11.99 4.00 3.29
N TYR A 26 11.84 5.03 4.11
CA TYR A 26 11.91 6.45 3.73
C TYR A 26 12.84 7.15 4.70
N GLU A 27 13.86 7.80 4.16
CA GLU A 27 14.80 8.59 4.95
C GLU A 27 14.28 10.02 5.07
N ILE A 28 14.32 10.55 6.29
CA ILE A 28 13.82 11.88 6.64
C ILE A 28 14.92 12.60 7.41
N LEU A 29 15.21 13.85 7.04
CA LEU A 29 16.24 14.63 7.67
C LEU A 29 15.73 15.19 9.00
N ALA A 30 16.32 14.75 10.12
CA ALA A 30 15.95 15.23 11.44
C ALA A 30 16.56 16.63 11.70
N PRO A 31 15.86 17.48 12.46
CA PRO A 31 16.36 18.81 12.79
C PRO A 31 17.53 18.69 13.76
N GLN A 32 18.56 19.51 13.54
CA GLN A 32 19.70 19.62 14.45
C GLN A 32 19.27 20.25 15.78
N ILE A 33 19.59 19.57 16.88
CA ILE A 33 19.51 20.14 18.23
C ILE A 33 20.84 20.85 18.48
N LYS A 34 20.79 22.15 18.79
CA LYS A 34 22.00 22.90 19.11
C LYS A 34 22.56 22.47 20.47
N GLU A 35 23.84 22.75 20.72
CA GLU A 35 24.51 22.39 21.98
C GLU A 35 23.85 23.02 23.23
N ASP A 36 23.13 24.14 23.07
CA ASP A 36 22.35 24.79 24.12
C ASP A 36 20.97 24.15 24.37
N GLY A 37 20.68 23.04 23.68
CA GLY A 37 19.40 22.34 23.72
C GLY A 37 18.28 23.04 22.94
N SER A 38 18.55 24.17 22.28
CA SER A 38 17.54 24.88 21.49
C SER A 38 17.32 24.20 20.14
N LEU A 39 16.05 24.06 19.76
CA LEU A 39 15.61 23.57 18.46
C LEU A 39 15.19 24.74 17.58
N ASN A 40 15.67 24.75 16.33
CA ASN A 40 15.18 25.70 15.35
C ASN A 40 13.73 25.33 14.97
N THR A 41 12.78 26.19 15.29
CA THR A 41 11.35 25.96 15.04
C THR A 41 11.03 25.74 13.56
N GLY A 42 11.69 26.47 12.65
CA GLY A 42 11.56 26.27 11.21
C GLY A 42 12.05 24.90 10.75
N ALA A 43 13.19 24.44 11.27
CA ALA A 43 13.71 23.10 11.01
C ALA A 43 12.77 22.01 11.54
N GLN A 44 12.18 22.22 12.72
CA GLN A 44 11.19 21.31 13.29
C GLN A 44 9.92 21.24 12.44
N THR A 45 9.36 22.39 12.02
CA THR A 45 8.19 22.42 11.14
C THR A 45 8.47 21.71 9.82
N LYS A 46 9.65 21.94 9.22
CA LYS A 46 10.08 21.25 7.99
C LYS A 46 10.15 19.74 8.20
N TYR A 47 10.81 19.28 9.26
CA TYR A 47 10.91 17.86 9.59
C TYR A 47 9.55 17.19 9.74
N VAL A 48 8.64 17.81 10.52
CA VAL A 48 7.31 17.22 10.72
C VAL A 48 6.49 17.23 9.43
N SER A 49 6.65 18.25 8.59
CA SER A 49 6.03 18.29 7.26
C SER A 49 6.55 17.17 6.36
N GLU A 50 7.88 16.97 6.30
CA GLU A 50 8.50 15.89 5.53
C GLU A 50 8.09 14.52 6.05
N LEU A 51 8.02 14.34 7.38
CA LEU A 51 7.53 13.10 7.99
C LEU A 51 6.09 12.82 7.58
N ARG A 52 5.20 13.82 7.63
CA ARG A 52 3.80 13.65 7.20
C ARG A 52 3.69 13.27 5.73
N SER A 53 4.43 13.94 4.86
CA SER A 53 4.46 13.63 3.42
C SER A 53 5.00 12.22 3.17
N SER A 54 6.08 11.83 3.85
CA SER A 54 6.68 10.50 3.75
C SER A 54 5.73 9.42 4.25
N SER A 55 4.98 9.67 5.33
CA SER A 55 3.96 8.74 5.82
C SER A 55 2.80 8.54 4.84
N LYS A 56 2.34 9.62 4.19
CA LYS A 56 1.31 9.51 3.14
C LYS A 56 1.81 8.67 1.96
N LYS A 57 3.03 8.95 1.50
CA LYS A 57 3.65 8.18 0.42
C LYS A 57 3.83 6.70 0.79
N LEU A 58 4.30 6.42 2.01
CA LEU A 58 4.41 5.05 2.52
C LEU A 58 3.05 4.34 2.50
N GLN A 59 1.99 5.02 2.91
CA GLN A 59 0.63 4.46 2.87
C GLN A 59 0.18 4.16 1.44
N GLU A 60 0.41 5.08 0.50
CA GLU A 60 0.09 4.89 -0.92
C GLU A 60 0.86 3.70 -1.51
N ASP A 61 2.17 3.61 -1.23
CA ASP A 61 3.03 2.53 -1.71
C ASP A 61 2.63 1.16 -1.12
N ILE A 62 2.23 1.11 0.16
CA ILE A 62 1.68 -0.10 0.79
C ILE A 62 0.37 -0.50 0.11
N ASN A 63 -0.57 0.44 -0.06
CA ASN A 63 -1.87 0.15 -0.67
C ASN A 63 -1.70 -0.37 -2.09
N LYS A 64 -0.84 0.28 -2.89
CA LYS A 64 -0.52 -0.16 -4.25
C LYS A 64 0.04 -1.59 -4.25
N PHE A 65 1.02 -1.85 -3.39
CA PHE A 65 1.62 -3.19 -3.27
C PHE A 65 0.60 -4.26 -2.90
N LEU A 66 -0.29 -4.00 -1.93
CA LEU A 66 -1.30 -4.95 -1.51
C LEU A 66 -2.35 -5.18 -2.60
N THR A 67 -2.75 -4.14 -3.32
CA THR A 67 -3.68 -4.27 -4.46
C THR A 67 -3.07 -5.13 -5.57
N GLU A 68 -1.81 -4.87 -5.95
CA GLU A 68 -1.09 -5.69 -6.93
C GLU A 68 -1.00 -7.16 -6.49
N LYS A 69 -0.71 -7.40 -5.20
CA LYS A 69 -0.67 -8.76 -4.64
C LYS A 69 -2.02 -9.47 -4.69
N MET A 70 -3.11 -8.77 -4.37
CA MET A 70 -4.45 -9.34 -4.50
C MET A 70 -4.81 -9.68 -5.95
N GLU A 71 -4.39 -8.86 -6.91
CA GLU A 71 -4.61 -9.14 -8.34
C GLU A 71 -3.78 -10.33 -8.84
N GLU A 72 -2.52 -10.45 -8.39
CA GLU A 72 -1.67 -11.61 -8.63
C GLU A 72 -2.32 -12.89 -8.08
N ASP A 73 -2.77 -12.87 -6.83
CA ASP A 73 -3.38 -14.02 -6.16
C ASP A 73 -4.70 -14.43 -6.83
N LYS A 74 -5.51 -13.47 -7.30
CA LYS A 74 -6.73 -13.74 -8.07
C LYS A 74 -6.43 -14.47 -9.39
N LYS A 75 -5.38 -14.05 -10.11
CA LYS A 75 -4.97 -14.70 -11.37
C LYS A 75 -4.46 -16.13 -11.13
N GLN A 76 -3.65 -16.32 -10.09
CA GLN A 76 -3.13 -17.65 -9.73
C GLN A 76 -4.23 -18.61 -9.30
N THR A 77 -5.22 -18.13 -8.54
CA THR A 77 -6.37 -18.94 -8.13
C THR A 77 -7.30 -19.23 -9.31
N GLY A 78 -7.46 -18.28 -10.23
CA GLY A 78 -8.24 -18.47 -11.48
C GLY A 78 -7.60 -19.43 -12.49
N GLN A 79 -6.28 -19.63 -12.44
CA GLN A 79 -5.56 -20.61 -13.27
C GLN A 79 -5.45 -22.00 -12.62
N GLY A 80 -5.75 -22.15 -11.33
CA GLY A 80 -5.66 -23.42 -10.60
C GLY A 80 -6.77 -24.43 -10.89
N SER A 81 -7.76 -24.09 -11.72
CA SER A 81 -8.88 -24.95 -12.10
C SER A 81 -8.75 -25.50 -13.53
N GLU A 82 -7.53 -25.73 -14.00
CA GLU A 82 -7.25 -26.33 -15.32
C GLU A 82 -7.23 -27.86 -15.34
N ASP A 83 -7.77 -28.54 -14.32
CA ASP A 83 -8.13 -29.96 -14.46
C ASP A 83 -9.64 -30.14 -14.35
N GLY A 84 -10.28 -30.05 -15.53
CA GLY A 84 -11.56 -30.67 -15.79
C GLY A 84 -12.82 -29.91 -15.37
N THR A 85 -13.35 -29.17 -16.34
CA THR A 85 -14.78 -28.81 -16.49
C THR A 85 -15.16 -27.38 -16.07
N SER A 86 -15.58 -26.64 -17.10
CA SER A 86 -16.46 -25.46 -17.09
C SER A 86 -15.98 -24.23 -16.31
N LYS A 87 -15.45 -23.26 -17.07
CA LYS A 87 -15.81 -21.83 -17.05
C LYS A 87 -16.57 -21.39 -15.79
N GLN A 88 -15.90 -21.33 -14.65
CA GLN A 88 -16.41 -20.58 -13.51
C GLN A 88 -16.00 -19.14 -13.74
N LYS A 89 -16.78 -18.43 -14.57
CA LYS A 89 -16.85 -16.97 -14.54
C LYS A 89 -16.93 -16.55 -13.07
N THR A 90 -16.17 -15.55 -12.67
CA THR A 90 -16.25 -15.05 -11.29
C THR A 90 -17.70 -14.69 -10.99
N LYS A 91 -18.14 -14.86 -9.76
CA LYS A 91 -19.51 -14.54 -9.35
C LYS A 91 -19.91 -13.11 -9.78
N ASP A 92 -18.97 -12.17 -9.72
CA ASP A 92 -19.15 -10.80 -10.23
C ASP A 92 -19.37 -10.76 -11.76
N GLU A 93 -18.63 -11.53 -12.57
CA GLU A 93 -18.83 -11.58 -14.04
C GLU A 93 -20.17 -12.22 -14.43
N LEU A 94 -20.67 -13.18 -13.65
CA LEU A 94 -22.01 -13.76 -13.86
C LEU A 94 -23.13 -12.80 -13.44
N GLU A 95 -22.90 -11.99 -12.39
CA GLU A 95 -23.88 -11.00 -11.92
C GLU A 95 -24.01 -9.80 -12.89
N GLU A 96 -22.92 -9.36 -13.51
CA GLU A 96 -22.93 -8.31 -14.54
C GLU A 96 -23.64 -8.74 -15.84
N GLU A 97 -23.48 -10.01 -16.24
CA GLU A 97 -24.12 -10.54 -17.46
C GLU A 97 -25.64 -10.75 -17.31
N ASN A 98 -26.15 -10.86 -16.08
CA ASN A 98 -27.56 -11.06 -15.79
C ASN A 98 -28.31 -9.76 -15.46
N TYR A 99 -27.62 -8.60 -15.49
CA TYR A 99 -28.18 -7.30 -15.11
C TYR A 99 -29.13 -6.68 -16.17
N GLY A 100 -29.58 -7.47 -17.16
CA GLY A 100 -30.44 -7.03 -18.26
C GLY A 100 -31.66 -7.91 -18.54
N GLU A 101 -31.84 -9.03 -17.85
CA GLU A 101 -33.06 -9.84 -17.92
C GLU A 101 -33.95 -9.53 -16.70
N GLU A 102 -34.71 -8.43 -16.78
CA GLU A 102 -35.83 -8.19 -15.86
C GLU A 102 -36.78 -9.41 -15.94
N ASN A 103 -36.98 -10.10 -14.82
CA ASN A 103 -37.86 -11.25 -14.63
C ASN A 103 -39.29 -10.97 -15.13
N GLN A 104 -39.54 -11.17 -16.43
CA GLN A 104 -40.87 -11.41 -16.97
C GLN A 104 -41.10 -12.92 -16.96
N GLN A 105 -41.39 -13.46 -15.78
CA GLN A 105 -42.19 -14.68 -15.71
C GLN A 105 -43.51 -14.26 -15.09
N ASP A 106 -44.42 -13.94 -16.01
CA ASP A 106 -45.85 -13.74 -15.82
C ASP A 106 -46.47 -14.76 -14.86
N GLU A 107 -47.34 -14.25 -14.00
CA GLU A 107 -48.40 -15.02 -13.35
C GLU A 107 -49.15 -15.86 -14.40
N THR A 108 -49.20 -17.18 -14.24
CA THR A 108 -50.24 -18.03 -14.84
C THR A 108 -50.63 -19.16 -13.91
#